data_AF-A0A932PN23-F1
#
_entry.id   AF-A0A932PN23-F1
#
_cell.length_a   1.000
_cell.length_b   1.000
_cell.length_c   1.000
_cell.angle_alpha   90.00
_cell.angle_beta   90.00
_cell.angle_gamma   90.00
#
_symmetry.space_group_name_H-M   'P 1'
#
loop_
_entity.id
_entity.type
_entity.pdbx_description
1 polymer ?
#
loop_
_entity_poly.entity_id
_entity_poly.type
_entity_poly.pdbx_seq_one_letter_code
_entity_poly.pdbx_strand_id
1 'polypeptide(L)'
;MMLQSFRRVRPLQHGFSLIEMLVAVMFIGILSAGMMRIYSANLSGFQRVNDTIASQRRGRWALSSLQDDVASVGFFAFVPFNQPAGYSVVSGSQEPFMILPSPTAVSVTGPDPTNPTVMLTANLSPNPDELQFVGDIPLPIQATVLSTSGTALGLNVSSGNMADIEAGDIVAILDPTFEQVKVATKPSSTTLSISATGASEQASRQVAGYALSPTLSAHAVGVPVVVFRPNVVTRYSIQARAWDPSNAGTIPCLVRQQTPYPDGGALIDWTGVQADVIAENIDGFRVDISFDGGTTWLRQAAGSWDAIVSSMQGLSPGGVVLNPRDASNPLWYRNFPCLIRMDITARSAAPKAANSDITGQAAYVRRTQTLMVTPRNFGLPLF
;
A
#
# COMPACT_ATOMS: atom_id res chain seq x y z
N MET A 1 -44.04 34.28 -92.91
CA MET A 1 -43.87 34.33 -91.44
C MET A 1 -44.12 32.93 -90.88
N MET A 2 -43.06 32.18 -90.58
CA MET A 2 -43.16 30.86 -89.93
C MET A 2 -41.87 30.64 -89.11
N LEU A 3 -42.05 30.33 -87.83
CA LEU A 3 -41.03 30.28 -86.77
C LEU A 3 -40.03 29.15 -86.97
N GLN A 4 -38.73 29.47 -86.99
CA GLN A 4 -37.66 28.49 -86.81
C GLN A 4 -37.52 28.16 -85.32
N SER A 5 -37.72 26.88 -84.96
CA SER A 5 -37.53 26.39 -83.60
C SER A 5 -36.04 26.29 -83.26
N PHE A 6 -35.60 26.99 -82.21
CA PHE A 6 -34.29 26.76 -81.60
C PHE A 6 -34.31 25.42 -80.85
N ARG A 7 -33.73 24.37 -81.43
CA ARG A 7 -33.37 23.15 -80.69
C ARG A 7 -32.13 23.43 -79.85
N ARG A 8 -32.30 23.44 -78.52
CA ARG A 8 -31.22 23.47 -77.53
C ARG A 8 -30.45 22.14 -77.64
N VAL A 9 -29.20 22.19 -78.10
CA VAL A 9 -28.28 21.04 -78.06
C VAL A 9 -27.95 20.77 -76.60
N ARG A 10 -28.41 19.62 -76.07
CA ARG A 10 -27.93 19.12 -74.77
C ARG A 10 -26.56 18.47 -75.02
N PRO A 11 -25.51 18.79 -74.26
CA PRO A 11 -24.27 18.03 -74.35
C PRO A 11 -24.55 16.57 -74.00
N LEU A 12 -24.03 15.66 -74.82
CA LEU A 12 -24.05 14.22 -74.55
C LEU A 12 -23.36 13.99 -73.19
N GLN A 13 -24.11 13.54 -72.19
CA GLN A 13 -23.54 12.95 -70.99
C GLN A 13 -22.85 11.65 -71.44
N HIS A 14 -21.53 11.69 -71.60
CA HIS A 14 -20.74 10.47 -71.75
C HIS A 14 -20.76 9.73 -70.40
N GLY A 15 -21.39 8.55 -70.39
CA GLY A 15 -21.35 7.66 -69.22
C GLY A 15 -19.94 7.17 -68.96
N PHE A 16 -19.61 6.93 -67.68
CA PHE A 16 -18.29 6.42 -67.26
C PHE A 16 -17.95 5.10 -67.96
N SER A 17 -16.72 5.01 -68.46
CA SER A 17 -16.16 3.77 -69.01
C SER A 17 -15.98 2.73 -67.90
N LEU A 18 -16.15 1.44 -68.22
CA LEU A 18 -15.93 0.33 -67.28
C LEU A 18 -14.51 0.37 -66.67
N ILE A 19 -13.52 0.79 -67.46
CA ILE A 19 -12.13 0.97 -67.00
C ILE A 19 -12.04 2.11 -65.98
N GLU A 20 -12.73 3.24 -66.20
CA GLU A 20 -12.75 4.37 -65.26
C GLU A 20 -13.42 3.97 -63.95
N MET A 21 -14.47 3.15 -63.99
CA MET A 21 -15.12 2.63 -62.78
C MET A 21 -14.20 1.67 -62.01
N LEU A 22 -13.47 0.79 -62.71
CA LEU A 22 -12.55 -0.17 -62.09
C LEU A 22 -11.34 0.54 -61.46
N VAL A 23 -10.79 1.54 -62.14
CA VAL A 23 -9.73 2.40 -61.60
C VAL A 23 -10.23 3.20 -60.40
N ALA A 24 -11.44 3.76 -60.46
CA ALA A 24 -12.04 4.46 -59.32
C ALA A 24 -12.22 3.54 -58.10
N VAL A 25 -12.72 2.32 -58.29
CA VAL A 25 -12.86 1.33 -57.20
C VAL A 25 -11.50 0.93 -56.64
N MET A 26 -10.47 0.78 -57.47
CA MET A 26 -9.10 0.49 -57.01
C MET A 26 -8.55 1.63 -56.15
N PHE A 27 -8.71 2.89 -56.59
CA PHE A 27 -8.25 4.05 -55.82
C PHE A 27 -9.02 4.21 -54.50
N ILE A 28 -10.33 3.98 -54.51
CA ILE A 28 -11.15 3.97 -53.28
C ILE A 28 -10.66 2.85 -52.35
N GLY A 29 -10.39 1.65 -52.87
CA GLY A 29 -9.88 0.53 -52.07
C GLY A 29 -8.52 0.83 -51.42
N ILE A 30 -7.59 1.43 -52.15
CA ILE A 30 -6.28 1.84 -51.63
C ILE A 30 -6.44 2.96 -50.58
N LEU A 31 -7.29 3.95 -50.83
CA LEU A 31 -7.59 5.02 -49.88
C LEU A 31 -8.23 4.50 -48.59
N SER A 32 -9.25 3.66 -48.70
CA SER A 32 -9.92 3.04 -47.54
C SER A 32 -8.96 2.14 -46.74
N ALA A 33 -8.10 1.36 -47.42
CA ALA A 33 -7.07 0.56 -46.76
C ALA A 33 -6.02 1.43 -46.05
N GLY A 34 -5.58 2.53 -46.69
CA GLY A 34 -4.69 3.52 -46.09
C GLY A 34 -5.30 4.18 -44.86
N MET A 35 -6.56 4.61 -44.93
CA MET A 35 -7.29 5.21 -43.81
C MET A 35 -7.50 4.20 -42.67
N MET A 36 -7.84 2.94 -42.96
CA MET A 36 -7.94 1.88 -41.95
C MET A 36 -6.60 1.65 -41.25
N ARG A 37 -5.48 1.66 -41.98
CA ARG A 37 -4.16 1.51 -41.39
C ARG A 37 -3.80 2.67 -40.47
N ILE A 38 -4.07 3.91 -40.89
CA ILE A 38 -3.84 5.12 -40.07
C ILE A 38 -4.74 5.09 -38.81
N TYR A 39 -6.02 4.73 -38.97
CA TYR A 39 -6.95 4.61 -37.84
C TYR A 39 -6.49 3.55 -36.83
N SER A 40 -6.07 2.38 -37.32
CA SER A 40 -5.54 1.31 -36.46
C SER A 40 -4.28 1.73 -35.71
N ALA A 41 -3.39 2.47 -36.37
CA ALA A 41 -2.19 3.03 -35.75
C ALA A 41 -2.55 4.05 -34.66
N ASN A 42 -3.50 4.95 -34.93
CA ASN A 42 -3.95 5.94 -33.96
C ASN A 42 -4.63 5.30 -32.73
N LEU A 43 -5.46 4.28 -32.93
CA LEU A 43 -6.10 3.54 -31.83
C LEU A 43 -5.07 2.84 -30.95
N SER A 44 -4.07 2.20 -31.57
CA SER A 44 -2.97 1.55 -30.84
C SER A 44 -2.12 2.56 -30.04
N GLY A 45 -1.91 3.76 -30.60
CA GLY A 45 -1.23 4.86 -29.92
C GLY A 45 -2.01 5.35 -28.71
N PHE A 46 -3.33 5.53 -28.85
CA PHE A 46 -4.21 5.94 -27.75
C PHE A 46 -4.23 4.92 -26.61
N GLN A 47 -4.39 3.64 -26.92
CA GLN A 47 -4.34 2.56 -25.92
C GLN A 47 -3.02 2.57 -25.16
N ARG A 48 -1.89 2.71 -25.86
CA ARG A 48 -0.56 2.77 -25.24
C ARG A 48 -0.41 3.95 -24.28
N VAL A 49 -0.89 5.13 -24.67
CA VAL A 49 -0.83 6.32 -23.82
C VAL A 49 -1.69 6.11 -22.57
N ASN A 50 -2.89 5.56 -22.71
CA ASN A 50 -3.76 5.27 -21.57
C ASN A 50 -3.16 4.23 -20.62
N ASP A 51 -2.61 3.14 -21.14
CA ASP A 51 -1.98 2.10 -20.32
C ASP A 51 -0.76 2.63 -19.57
N THR A 52 0.00 3.50 -20.22
CA THR A 52 1.13 4.22 -19.62
C THR A 52 0.67 5.11 -18.47
N ILE A 53 -0.36 5.92 -18.69
CA ILE A 53 -0.92 6.81 -17.66
C ILE A 53 -1.49 5.98 -16.51
N ALA A 54 -2.19 4.88 -16.80
CA ALA A 54 -2.74 3.99 -15.79
C ALA A 54 -1.65 3.35 -14.93
N SER A 55 -0.55 2.88 -15.54
CA SER A 55 0.62 2.34 -14.83
C SER A 55 1.26 3.39 -13.92
N GLN A 56 1.46 4.62 -14.42
CA GLN A 56 2.01 5.72 -13.62
C GLN A 56 1.10 6.12 -12.47
N ARG A 57 -0.22 6.17 -12.68
CA ARG A 57 -1.21 6.47 -11.65
C ARG A 57 -1.21 5.41 -10.55
N ARG A 58 -1.19 4.13 -10.93
CA ARG A 58 -1.12 3.00 -9.99
C ARG A 58 0.14 3.05 -9.13
N GLY A 59 1.30 3.27 -9.75
CA GLY A 59 2.56 3.40 -9.01
C GLY A 59 2.55 4.59 -8.03
N ARG A 60 2.06 5.75 -8.46
CA ARG A 60 1.95 6.95 -7.59
C ARG A 60 1.02 6.73 -6.41
N TRP A 61 -0.12 6.09 -6.64
CA TRP A 61 -1.07 5.75 -5.58
C TRP A 61 -0.44 4.78 -4.57
N ALA A 62 0.21 3.71 -5.06
CA ALA A 62 0.90 2.75 -4.22
C ALA A 62 1.98 3.41 -3.35
N LEU A 63 2.81 4.27 -3.96
CA LEU A 63 3.86 4.99 -3.22
C LEU A 63 3.28 5.99 -2.22
N SER A 64 2.18 6.69 -2.55
CA SER A 64 1.55 7.62 -1.61
C SER A 64 1.05 6.90 -0.35
N SER A 65 0.37 5.75 -0.51
CA SER A 65 -0.10 4.96 0.62
C SER A 65 1.06 4.41 1.45
N LEU A 66 2.12 3.93 0.80
CA LEU A 66 3.33 3.48 1.50
C LEU A 66 4.06 4.63 2.20
N GLN A 67 4.09 5.82 1.60
CA GLN A 67 4.77 6.97 2.18
C GLN A 67 4.16 7.38 3.51
N ASP A 68 2.83 7.45 3.59
CA ASP A 68 2.14 7.86 4.81
C ASP A 68 2.32 6.81 5.94
N ASP A 69 2.18 5.53 5.61
CA ASP A 69 2.32 4.43 6.58
C ASP A 69 3.80 4.24 6.99
N VAL A 70 4.77 4.35 6.07
CA VAL A 70 6.21 4.20 6.40
C VAL A 70 6.77 5.44 7.08
N ALA A 71 6.30 6.65 6.74
CA ALA A 71 6.67 7.86 7.47
C ALA A 71 6.21 7.83 8.93
N SER A 72 5.13 7.09 9.21
CA SER A 72 4.61 6.84 10.56
C SER A 72 5.17 5.58 11.21
N VAL A 73 6.15 4.89 10.60
CA VAL A 73 6.88 3.80 11.28
C VAL A 73 7.46 4.31 12.59
N GLY A 74 7.21 3.57 13.66
CA GLY A 74 7.65 3.96 14.99
C GLY A 74 6.94 5.18 15.56
N PHE A 75 5.90 5.68 14.88
CA PHE A 75 4.93 6.56 15.48
C PHE A 75 4.13 5.71 16.46
N PHE A 76 4.51 5.84 17.71
CA PHE A 76 3.67 5.45 18.81
C PHE A 76 3.15 6.74 19.37
N ALA A 77 1.86 6.99 19.15
CA ALA A 77 1.23 8.21 19.64
C ALA A 77 1.52 8.36 21.14
N PHE A 78 1.64 7.24 21.86
CA PHE A 78 1.80 7.22 23.31
C PHE A 78 2.84 6.18 23.76
N VAL A 79 4.08 6.67 23.85
CA VAL A 79 5.31 5.92 24.18
C VAL A 79 5.24 5.01 25.43
N PRO A 80 4.62 5.40 26.57
CA PRO A 80 4.56 4.54 27.75
C PRO A 80 3.50 3.42 27.68
N PHE A 81 2.63 3.41 26.67
CA PHE A 81 1.60 2.38 26.46
C PHE A 81 2.18 1.17 25.71
N ASN A 82 3.22 1.41 24.92
CA ASN A 82 3.80 0.47 23.96
C ASN A 82 5.24 0.09 24.31
N GLN A 83 5.60 0.07 25.59
CA GLN A 83 6.65 -0.83 26.04
C GLN A 83 5.98 -2.15 26.48
N PRO A 84 5.59 -3.06 25.58
CA PRO A 84 5.31 -4.40 26.04
C PRO A 84 6.67 -5.02 26.40
N ALA A 85 6.73 -5.63 27.57
CA ALA A 85 7.72 -6.65 27.90
C ALA A 85 7.61 -7.91 26.99
N GLY A 86 7.18 -7.75 25.74
CA GLY A 86 6.76 -8.82 24.82
C GLY A 86 7.18 -8.63 23.37
N TYR A 87 7.83 -7.51 22.97
CA TYR A 87 8.48 -7.45 21.67
C TYR A 87 9.71 -8.37 21.68
N SER A 88 9.79 -9.25 20.71
CA SER A 88 10.97 -10.08 20.50
C SER A 88 11.85 -9.45 19.42
N VAL A 89 13.14 -9.40 19.70
CA VAL A 89 14.20 -9.07 18.72
C VAL A 89 15.11 -10.27 18.45
N VAL A 90 14.61 -11.47 18.75
CA VAL A 90 15.32 -12.74 18.55
C VAL A 90 15.17 -13.18 17.10
N SER A 91 16.26 -13.70 16.52
CA SER A 91 16.24 -14.31 15.18
C SER A 91 15.12 -15.35 15.04
N GLY A 92 14.41 -15.32 13.91
CA GLY A 92 13.30 -16.24 13.63
C GLY A 92 11.99 -15.91 14.35
N SER A 93 11.94 -14.83 15.13
CA SER A 93 10.70 -14.30 15.72
C SER A 93 10.12 -13.19 14.86
N GLN A 94 8.89 -12.76 15.15
CA GLN A 94 8.31 -11.55 14.58
C GLN A 94 8.98 -10.33 15.21
N GLU A 95 10.00 -9.77 14.56
CA GLU A 95 10.63 -8.54 15.05
C GLU A 95 9.72 -7.30 14.76
N PRO A 96 9.79 -6.22 15.56
CA PRO A 96 8.91 -5.05 15.38
C PRO A 96 9.13 -4.30 14.08
N PHE A 97 10.27 -4.48 13.42
CA PHE A 97 10.55 -4.00 12.08
C PHE A 97 11.32 -5.07 11.34
N MET A 98 10.88 -5.44 10.15
CA MET A 98 11.55 -6.42 9.30
C MET A 98 11.43 -6.05 7.83
N ILE A 99 12.53 -6.21 7.11
CA ILE A 99 12.56 -6.34 5.67
C ILE A 99 12.85 -7.80 5.36
N LEU A 100 11.93 -8.48 4.69
CA LEU A 100 12.11 -9.86 4.26
C LEU A 100 12.44 -9.84 2.76
N PRO A 101 13.69 -10.10 2.36
CA PRO A 101 14.04 -10.17 0.95
C PRO A 101 13.45 -11.42 0.31
N SER A 102 12.64 -11.25 -0.74
CA SER A 102 12.17 -12.36 -1.58
C SER A 102 11.60 -13.60 -0.83
N PRO A 103 10.74 -13.45 0.20
CA PRO A 103 10.46 -14.53 1.16
C PRO A 103 9.63 -15.67 0.56
N THR A 104 8.71 -15.38 -0.36
CA THR A 104 7.88 -16.39 -1.04
C THR A 104 7.75 -16.05 -2.52
N ALA A 105 7.81 -17.06 -3.38
CA ALA A 105 7.57 -16.89 -4.80
C ALA A 105 6.09 -16.55 -5.07
N VAL A 106 5.84 -15.54 -5.90
CA VAL A 106 4.49 -15.14 -6.28
C VAL A 106 4.18 -15.65 -7.68
N SER A 107 3.14 -16.45 -7.79
CA SER A 107 2.67 -17.03 -9.05
C SER A 107 1.38 -16.37 -9.51
N VAL A 108 1.37 -15.84 -10.73
CA VAL A 108 0.19 -15.19 -11.33
C VAL A 108 -0.30 -16.00 -12.51
N THR A 109 -1.61 -16.14 -12.64
CA THR A 109 -2.24 -16.96 -13.67
C THR A 109 -3.03 -16.06 -14.62
N GLY A 110 -2.63 -15.99 -15.88
CA GLY A 110 -3.27 -15.15 -16.89
C GLY A 110 -3.54 -15.92 -18.18
N PRO A 111 -4.39 -15.40 -19.08
CA PRO A 111 -4.62 -16.02 -20.38
C PRO A 111 -3.32 -16.03 -21.21
N ASP A 112 -3.06 -17.12 -21.91
CA ASP A 112 -1.93 -17.24 -22.82
C ASP A 112 -2.06 -16.19 -23.94
N PRO A 113 -1.02 -15.36 -24.17
CA PRO A 113 -1.04 -14.38 -25.25
C PRO A 113 -1.22 -14.99 -26.65
N THR A 114 -0.86 -16.26 -26.84
CA THR A 114 -0.97 -17.01 -28.11
C THR A 114 -2.25 -17.84 -28.21
N ASN A 115 -2.81 -18.25 -27.07
CA ASN A 115 -4.08 -18.98 -27.00
C ASN A 115 -4.93 -18.52 -25.79
N PRO A 116 -5.78 -17.50 -25.93
CA PRO A 116 -6.54 -16.92 -24.82
C PRO A 116 -7.48 -17.88 -24.08
N THR A 117 -7.72 -19.07 -24.63
CA THR A 117 -8.54 -20.12 -23.99
C THR A 117 -7.75 -20.96 -22.97
N VAL A 118 -6.42 -20.84 -22.96
CA VAL A 118 -5.52 -21.51 -22.02
C VAL A 118 -5.01 -20.50 -20.99
N MET A 119 -4.98 -20.90 -19.73
CA MET A 119 -4.38 -20.11 -18.66
C MET A 119 -2.93 -20.56 -18.43
N LEU A 120 -2.01 -19.61 -18.33
CA LEU A 120 -0.61 -19.83 -18.00
C LEU A 120 -0.29 -19.22 -16.64
N THR A 121 0.44 -19.98 -15.83
CA THR A 121 1.00 -19.51 -14.57
C THR A 121 2.44 -19.08 -14.77
N ALA A 122 2.75 -17.85 -14.38
CA ALA A 122 4.09 -17.28 -14.42
C ALA A 122 4.52 -16.84 -13.01
N ASN A 123 5.75 -17.16 -12.63
CA ASN A 123 6.34 -16.67 -11.40
C ASN A 123 6.89 -15.26 -11.62
N LEU A 124 6.66 -14.37 -10.66
CA LEU A 124 7.32 -13.08 -10.63
C LEU A 124 8.82 -13.31 -10.43
N SER A 125 9.64 -12.67 -11.26
CA SER A 125 11.09 -12.73 -11.16
C SER A 125 11.68 -11.33 -11.35
N PRO A 126 12.50 -10.84 -10.41
CA PRO A 126 12.84 -11.50 -9.15
C PRO A 126 11.65 -11.53 -8.17
N ASN A 127 11.69 -12.45 -7.19
CA ASN A 127 10.66 -12.51 -6.14
C ASN A 127 10.59 -11.17 -5.38
N PRO A 128 9.39 -10.62 -5.16
CA PRO A 128 9.23 -9.35 -4.44
C PRO A 128 9.56 -9.50 -2.96
N ASP A 129 10.02 -8.40 -2.35
CA ASP A 129 10.29 -8.33 -0.92
C ASP A 129 8.99 -8.16 -0.13
N GLU A 130 9.10 -8.24 1.20
CA GLU A 130 8.05 -7.83 2.12
C GLU A 130 8.61 -6.84 3.14
N LEU A 131 7.78 -5.87 3.51
CA LEU A 131 8.06 -4.92 4.58
C LEU A 131 7.05 -5.14 5.69
N GLN A 132 7.55 -5.28 6.92
CA GLN A 132 6.74 -5.43 8.10
C GLN A 132 7.21 -4.45 9.17
N PHE A 133 6.28 -3.78 9.83
CA PHE A 133 6.60 -2.90 10.93
C PHE A 133 5.43 -2.75 11.89
N VAL A 134 5.77 -2.48 13.15
CA VAL A 134 4.81 -2.18 14.21
C VAL A 134 4.58 -0.68 14.31
N GLY A 135 3.33 -0.29 14.46
CA GLY A 135 2.91 1.05 14.82
C GLY A 135 1.51 1.06 15.44
N ASP A 136 1.11 2.25 15.92
CA ASP A 136 -0.27 2.49 16.34
C ASP A 136 -1.09 2.98 15.15
N ILE A 137 -2.31 2.46 15.01
CA ILE A 137 -3.20 2.86 13.93
C ILE A 137 -4.30 3.75 14.51
N PRO A 138 -4.42 5.02 14.08
CA PRO A 138 -5.59 5.83 14.42
C PRO A 138 -6.83 5.22 13.76
N LEU A 139 -7.88 4.99 14.54
CA LEU A 139 -9.16 4.57 13.99
C LEU A 139 -9.87 5.80 13.40
N PRO A 140 -10.62 5.65 12.28
CA PRO A 140 -11.34 6.73 11.63
C PRO A 140 -12.63 7.11 12.39
N ILE A 141 -12.51 7.32 13.71
CA ILE A 141 -13.61 7.65 14.61
C ILE A 141 -13.40 9.07 15.12
N GLN A 142 -14.40 9.92 14.91
CA GLN A 142 -14.47 11.24 15.50
C GLN A 142 -15.56 11.23 16.56
N ALA A 143 -15.18 11.48 17.80
CA ALA A 143 -16.09 11.44 18.92
C ALA A 143 -15.80 12.55 19.92
N THR A 144 -16.81 12.85 20.74
CA THR A 144 -16.67 13.74 21.91
C THR A 144 -17.17 13.03 23.16
N VAL A 145 -16.66 13.44 24.33
CA VAL A 145 -17.13 12.94 25.62
C VAL A 145 -18.60 13.32 25.81
N LEU A 146 -19.46 12.32 26.03
CA LEU A 146 -20.86 12.50 26.41
C LEU A 146 -21.04 12.42 27.92
N SER A 147 -20.33 11.49 28.57
CA SER A 147 -20.39 11.29 30.02
C SER A 147 -19.14 10.56 30.50
N THR A 148 -18.78 10.77 31.77
CA THR A 148 -17.70 10.06 32.45
C THR A 148 -18.21 9.58 33.80
N SER A 149 -18.05 8.29 34.10
CA SER A 149 -18.49 7.71 35.38
C SER A 149 -17.66 6.47 35.73
N GLY A 150 -16.67 6.62 36.60
CA GLY A 150 -15.85 5.51 37.09
C GLY A 150 -15.11 4.79 35.95
N THR A 151 -15.63 3.65 35.50
CA THR A 151 -15.08 2.85 34.39
C THR A 151 -15.92 2.96 33.11
N ALA A 152 -16.84 3.92 33.02
CA ALA A 152 -17.70 4.12 31.86
C ALA A 152 -17.40 5.47 31.19
N LEU A 153 -17.08 5.42 29.89
CA LEU A 153 -16.91 6.59 29.04
C LEU A 153 -18.01 6.60 27.98
N GLY A 154 -18.98 7.50 28.12
CA GLY A 154 -19.97 7.77 27.09
C GLY A 154 -19.35 8.59 25.97
N LEU A 155 -19.54 8.17 24.72
CA LEU A 155 -19.09 8.89 23.53
C LEU A 155 -20.26 9.35 22.69
N ASN A 156 -20.19 10.58 22.19
CA ASN A 156 -21.01 11.08 21.12
C ASN A 156 -20.19 11.05 19.82
N VAL A 157 -20.45 10.05 18.97
CA VAL A 157 -19.72 9.82 17.71
C VAL A 157 -20.32 10.67 16.60
N SER A 158 -19.50 11.54 16.01
CA SER A 158 -19.87 12.38 14.87
C SER A 158 -19.48 11.76 13.52
N SER A 159 -18.46 10.88 13.50
CA SER A 159 -18.02 10.13 12.31
C SER A 159 -17.36 8.81 12.71
N GLY A 160 -17.46 7.80 11.85
CA GLY A 160 -17.02 6.42 12.13
C GLY A 160 -18.08 5.60 12.85
N ASN A 161 -17.74 4.36 13.22
CA ASN A 161 -18.64 3.45 13.89
C ASN A 161 -18.06 2.96 15.22
N MET A 162 -18.86 2.99 16.30
CA MET A 162 -18.48 2.41 17.59
C MET A 162 -18.16 0.91 17.48
N ALA A 163 -18.75 0.22 16.51
CA ALA A 163 -18.51 -1.21 16.27
C ALA A 163 -17.07 -1.52 15.78
N ASP A 164 -16.33 -0.52 15.31
CA ASP A 164 -14.95 -0.66 14.85
C ASP A 164 -13.95 -0.66 16.02
N ILE A 165 -14.39 -0.17 17.19
CA ILE A 165 -13.63 -0.21 18.45
C ILE A 165 -13.65 -1.63 18.98
N GLU A 166 -12.49 -2.14 19.35
CA GLU A 166 -12.30 -3.46 19.92
C GLU A 166 -11.77 -3.37 21.36
N ALA A 167 -11.86 -4.48 22.09
CA ALA A 167 -11.18 -4.60 23.37
C ALA A 167 -9.66 -4.40 23.19
N GLY A 168 -9.05 -3.58 24.05
CA GLY A 168 -7.63 -3.28 23.99
C GLY A 168 -7.25 -2.04 23.19
N ASP A 169 -8.18 -1.45 22.43
CA ASP A 169 -7.96 -0.14 21.81
C ASP A 169 -7.76 0.95 22.90
N ILE A 170 -7.02 2.00 22.56
CA ILE A 170 -6.70 3.11 23.44
C ILE A 170 -7.54 4.31 23.02
N VAL A 171 -8.15 4.96 24.00
CA VAL A 171 -8.92 6.17 23.82
C VAL A 171 -8.18 7.31 24.49
N ALA A 172 -7.81 8.32 23.72
CA ALA A 172 -7.15 9.54 24.19
C ALA A 172 -8.16 10.68 24.26
N ILE A 173 -8.29 11.29 25.44
CA ILE A 173 -9.20 12.39 25.73
C ILE A 173 -8.39 13.69 25.68
N LEU A 174 -8.78 14.59 24.76
CA LEU A 174 -7.98 15.76 24.39
C LEU A 174 -8.40 17.03 25.13
N ASP A 175 -8.46 16.95 26.46
CA ASP A 175 -8.63 18.14 27.32
C ASP A 175 -7.29 18.55 27.96
N PRO A 176 -7.23 19.64 28.74
CA PRO A 176 -5.99 20.08 29.38
C PRO A 176 -5.37 19.05 30.35
N THR A 177 -6.14 18.07 30.83
CA THR A 177 -5.63 16.99 31.69
C THR A 177 -5.01 15.85 30.89
N PHE A 178 -5.34 15.74 29.59
CA PHE A 178 -4.83 14.75 28.64
C PHE A 178 -4.78 13.34 29.24
N GLU A 179 -5.95 12.73 29.41
CA GLU A 179 -6.08 11.36 29.92
C GLU A 179 -6.19 10.33 28.79
N GLN A 180 -5.72 9.12 29.07
CA GLN A 180 -5.88 7.98 28.17
C GLN A 180 -6.37 6.77 28.93
N VAL A 181 -7.22 6.00 28.26
CA VAL A 181 -7.87 4.84 28.84
C VAL A 181 -7.91 3.68 27.85
N LYS A 182 -7.80 2.46 28.37
CA LYS A 182 -7.86 1.23 27.58
C LYS A 182 -9.28 0.68 27.58
N VAL A 183 -9.80 0.34 26.40
CA VAL A 183 -11.11 -0.30 26.26
C VAL A 183 -11.06 -1.71 26.84
N ALA A 184 -11.91 -2.01 27.81
CA ALA A 184 -11.95 -3.32 28.48
C ALA A 184 -12.60 -4.39 27.59
N THR A 185 -13.72 -4.04 26.97
CA THR A 185 -14.53 -4.96 26.16
C THR A 185 -15.04 -4.25 24.93
N LYS A 186 -15.23 -4.99 23.84
CA LYS A 186 -15.88 -4.47 22.64
C LYS A 186 -17.21 -3.77 23.00
N PRO A 187 -17.43 -2.52 22.59
CA PRO A 187 -18.64 -1.80 22.96
C PRO A 187 -19.85 -2.33 22.21
N SER A 188 -20.97 -2.46 22.94
CA SER A 188 -22.28 -2.81 22.38
C SER A 188 -23.22 -1.60 22.28
N SER A 189 -22.78 -0.43 22.72
CA SER A 189 -23.55 0.82 22.76
C SER A 189 -22.63 2.04 22.60
N THR A 190 -23.15 3.24 22.80
CA THR A 190 -22.38 4.49 22.82
C THR A 190 -21.48 4.66 24.05
N THR A 191 -21.56 3.73 25.02
CA THR A 191 -20.73 3.75 26.23
C THR A 191 -19.63 2.69 26.14
N LEU A 192 -18.40 3.13 26.31
CA LEU A 192 -17.21 2.28 26.44
C LEU A 192 -17.01 1.87 27.89
N SER A 193 -16.63 0.60 28.10
CA SER A 193 -16.09 0.13 29.37
C SER A 193 -14.56 0.31 29.38
N ILE A 194 -14.04 0.87 30.47
CA ILE A 194 -12.62 1.12 30.68
C ILE A 194 -12.02 0.01 31.53
N SER A 195 -10.86 -0.49 31.12
CA SER A 195 -10.19 -1.58 31.81
C SER A 195 -9.54 -1.10 33.10
N ALA A 196 -9.89 -1.72 34.22
CA ALA A 196 -9.19 -1.55 35.50
C ALA A 196 -7.83 -2.27 35.51
N THR A 197 -7.67 -3.30 34.68
CA THR A 197 -6.44 -4.09 34.52
C THR A 197 -5.84 -3.85 33.14
N GLY A 198 -4.78 -3.05 33.11
CA GLY A 198 -4.12 -2.64 31.88
C GLY A 198 -2.99 -1.62 32.10
N ALA A 199 -2.88 -1.05 33.30
CA ALA A 199 -1.79 -0.19 33.69
C ALA A 199 -0.68 -1.00 34.36
N SER A 200 0.52 -1.02 33.79
CA SER A 200 1.68 -0.98 34.69
C SER A 200 1.75 0.45 35.22
N GLU A 201 1.52 0.63 36.51
CA GLU A 201 1.84 1.87 37.21
C GLU A 201 3.36 2.12 37.08
N GLN A 202 3.75 3.20 36.41
CA GLN A 202 4.89 3.96 36.88
C GLN A 202 4.37 5.31 37.33
N ALA A 203 4.43 5.51 38.64
CA ALA A 203 3.93 6.68 39.31
C ALA A 203 4.69 7.94 38.86
N SER A 204 3.92 8.92 38.42
CA SER A 204 3.96 10.32 38.90
C SER A 204 5.28 11.09 38.80
N ARG A 205 5.19 12.16 37.99
CA ARG A 205 6.01 13.39 37.97
C ARG A 205 7.31 13.32 37.16
N GLN A 206 7.21 13.70 35.88
CA GLN A 206 7.72 14.97 35.33
C GLN A 206 7.79 14.86 33.81
N VAL A 207 6.94 15.62 33.09
CA VAL A 207 7.19 16.18 31.73
C VAL A 207 7.50 15.20 30.57
N ALA A 208 7.61 13.90 30.78
CA ALA A 208 7.82 12.89 29.75
C ALA A 208 7.06 11.61 30.12
N GLY A 209 5.96 11.31 29.43
CA GLY A 209 5.21 10.06 29.57
C GLY A 209 3.78 10.23 30.09
N TYR A 210 2.82 9.87 29.24
CA TYR A 210 1.39 9.71 29.55
C TYR A 210 1.15 8.49 30.46
N ALA A 211 0.23 8.56 31.43
CA ALA A 211 -0.06 7.43 32.32
C ALA A 211 -1.46 6.85 32.05
N LEU A 212 -1.56 5.51 32.04
CA LEU A 212 -2.85 4.80 32.04
C LEU A 212 -3.48 4.88 33.43
N SER A 213 -4.68 5.45 33.51
CA SER A 213 -5.47 5.39 34.74
C SER A 213 -6.43 4.19 34.70
N PRO A 214 -6.52 3.38 35.77
CA PRO A 214 -7.52 2.30 35.86
C PRO A 214 -8.94 2.83 36.07
N THR A 215 -9.08 4.12 36.36
CA THR A 215 -10.36 4.81 36.56
C THR A 215 -10.36 6.13 35.80
N LEU A 216 -11.46 6.41 35.11
CA LEU A 216 -11.62 7.62 34.32
C LEU A 216 -11.76 8.85 35.22
N SER A 217 -10.98 9.90 34.99
CA SER A 217 -11.23 11.19 35.65
C SER A 217 -12.52 11.83 35.14
N ALA A 218 -13.03 12.80 35.90
CA ALA A 218 -14.16 13.59 35.44
C ALA A 218 -13.73 14.51 34.30
N HIS A 219 -14.22 14.24 33.08
CA HIS A 219 -14.02 15.10 31.92
C HIS A 219 -15.29 15.85 31.53
N ALA A 220 -15.13 17.07 31.02
CA ALA A 220 -16.26 17.88 30.56
C ALA A 220 -16.93 17.28 29.32
N VAL A 221 -18.24 17.45 29.21
CA VAL A 221 -19.02 17.05 28.03
C VAL A 221 -18.59 17.88 26.82
N GLY A 222 -18.44 17.24 25.65
CA GLY A 222 -18.04 17.87 24.40
C GLY A 222 -16.52 17.87 24.13
N VAL A 223 -15.71 17.36 25.05
CA VAL A 223 -14.25 17.21 24.86
C VAL A 223 -13.97 16.25 23.70
N PRO A 224 -13.08 16.60 22.75
CA PRO A 224 -12.71 15.70 21.65
C PRO A 224 -11.97 14.45 22.13
N VAL A 225 -12.22 13.35 21.43
CA VAL A 225 -11.61 12.05 21.70
C VAL A 225 -11.05 11.46 20.41
N VAL A 226 -9.89 10.82 20.49
CA VAL A 226 -9.28 10.05 19.40
C VAL A 226 -9.03 8.62 19.87
N VAL A 227 -9.30 7.65 18.99
CA VAL A 227 -9.14 6.22 19.29
C VAL A 227 -8.01 5.65 18.44
N PHE A 228 -7.17 4.83 19.06
CA PHE A 228 -6.04 4.17 18.43
C PHE A 228 -6.07 2.68 18.70
N ARG A 229 -5.72 1.88 17.69
CA ARG A 229 -5.39 0.47 17.88
C ARG A 229 -3.89 0.34 18.10
N PRO A 230 -3.43 -0.07 19.30
CA PRO A 230 -2.02 -0.14 19.59
C PRO A 230 -1.38 -1.39 18.98
N ASN A 231 -0.05 -1.34 18.83
CA ASN A 231 0.79 -2.52 18.53
C ASN A 231 0.34 -3.32 17.30
N VAL A 232 0.01 -2.66 16.20
CA VAL A 232 -0.40 -3.35 14.96
C VAL A 232 0.81 -3.58 14.08
N VAL A 233 1.01 -4.83 13.66
CA VAL A 233 1.94 -5.16 12.59
C VAL A 233 1.27 -4.88 11.26
N THR A 234 1.84 -3.94 10.51
CA THR A 234 1.48 -3.69 9.11
C THR A 234 2.46 -4.42 8.20
N ARG A 235 1.93 -5.26 7.29
CA ARG A 235 2.69 -5.96 6.26
C ARG A 235 2.32 -5.45 4.88
N TYR A 236 3.33 -5.11 4.09
CA TYR A 236 3.22 -4.92 2.65
C TYR A 236 3.87 -6.09 1.92
N SER A 237 3.12 -6.69 1.00
CA SER A 237 3.58 -7.80 0.16
C SER A 237 2.90 -7.76 -1.21
N ILE A 238 3.50 -8.39 -2.21
CA ILE A 238 2.81 -8.66 -3.48
C ILE A 238 2.13 -10.02 -3.38
N GLN A 239 0.84 -10.07 -3.69
CA GLN A 239 0.07 -11.30 -3.70
C GLN A 239 -0.71 -11.43 -5.01
N ALA A 240 -0.87 -12.66 -5.48
CA ALA A 240 -1.73 -12.95 -6.63
C ALA A 240 -3.19 -12.91 -6.18
N ARG A 241 -3.98 -12.03 -6.79
CA ARG A 241 -5.40 -11.83 -6.48
C ARG A 241 -6.24 -11.99 -7.74
N ALA A 242 -7.45 -12.55 -7.59
CA ALA A 242 -8.37 -12.70 -8.71
C ALA A 242 -8.68 -11.32 -9.30
N TRP A 243 -8.52 -11.19 -10.62
CA TRP A 243 -8.87 -9.95 -11.34
C TRP A 243 -10.38 -9.76 -11.43
N ASP A 244 -11.10 -10.86 -11.59
CA ASP A 244 -12.55 -10.94 -11.72
C ASP A 244 -13.02 -12.16 -10.91
N PRO A 245 -13.95 -12.01 -9.95
CA PRO A 245 -14.46 -13.13 -9.16
C PRO A 245 -15.05 -14.27 -10.02
N SER A 246 -15.48 -13.97 -11.24
CA SER A 246 -16.06 -14.93 -12.19
C SER A 246 -15.01 -15.64 -13.07
N ASN A 247 -13.74 -15.24 -13.01
CA ASN A 247 -12.66 -15.80 -13.82
C ASN A 247 -11.53 -16.33 -12.92
N ALA A 248 -10.94 -17.47 -13.29
CA ALA A 248 -9.83 -18.08 -12.54
C ALA A 248 -8.49 -17.32 -12.66
N GLY A 249 -8.43 -16.24 -13.46
CA GLY A 249 -7.22 -15.43 -13.66
C GLY A 249 -6.86 -14.56 -12.45
N THR A 250 -5.56 -14.52 -12.15
CA THR A 250 -4.98 -13.69 -11.09
C THR A 250 -3.99 -12.66 -11.63
N ILE A 251 -3.95 -11.51 -10.97
CA ILE A 251 -2.97 -10.45 -11.19
C ILE A 251 -2.17 -10.20 -9.91
N PRO A 252 -0.93 -9.69 -10.00
CA PRO A 252 -0.15 -9.37 -8.82
C PRO A 252 -0.61 -8.02 -8.30
N CYS A 253 -0.92 -7.99 -7.01
CA CYS A 253 -1.40 -6.82 -6.31
C CYS A 253 -0.48 -6.53 -5.14
N LEU A 254 -0.12 -5.25 -4.96
CA LEU A 254 0.43 -4.79 -3.69
C LEU A 254 -0.73 -4.78 -2.69
N VAL A 255 -0.57 -5.56 -1.63
CA VAL A 255 -1.56 -5.66 -0.56
C VAL A 255 -0.98 -5.17 0.75
N ARG A 256 -1.85 -4.59 1.57
CA ARG A 256 -1.60 -4.27 2.97
C ARG A 256 -2.39 -5.24 3.84
N GLN A 257 -1.73 -5.85 4.80
CA GLN A 257 -2.36 -6.68 5.83
C GLN A 257 -1.99 -6.11 7.20
N GLN A 258 -2.94 -6.17 8.13
CA GLN A 258 -2.78 -5.61 9.47
C GLN A 258 -3.31 -6.58 10.52
N THR A 259 -2.53 -6.81 11.56
CA THR A 259 -2.92 -7.68 12.68
C THR A 259 -2.22 -7.23 13.96
N PRO A 260 -2.79 -7.46 15.15
CA PRO A 260 -2.10 -7.20 16.40
C PRO A 260 -0.74 -7.93 16.47
N TYR A 261 0.24 -7.30 17.08
CA TYR A 261 1.53 -7.92 17.37
C TYR A 261 1.34 -9.08 18.34
N PRO A 262 1.89 -10.27 18.05
CA PRO A 262 1.72 -11.46 18.86
C PRO A 262 2.53 -11.39 20.15
N ASP A 263 1.95 -11.89 21.24
CA ASP A 263 2.65 -11.97 22.54
C ASP A 263 3.96 -12.76 22.41
N GLY A 264 5.05 -12.19 22.93
CA GLY A 264 6.38 -12.80 22.87
C GLY A 264 7.00 -12.86 21.47
N GLY A 265 6.38 -12.25 20.46
CA GLY A 265 6.90 -12.18 19.09
C GLY A 265 6.82 -13.50 18.33
N ALA A 266 5.80 -14.32 18.56
CA ALA A 266 5.55 -15.49 17.70
C ALA A 266 5.42 -15.06 16.22
N LEU A 267 5.78 -15.93 15.27
CA LEU A 267 5.61 -15.61 13.85
C LEU A 267 4.12 -15.48 13.50
N ILE A 268 3.80 -14.47 12.70
CA ILE A 268 2.43 -14.22 12.24
C ILE A 268 2.12 -15.14 11.05
N ASP A 269 1.03 -15.91 11.15
CA ASP A 269 0.40 -16.54 9.99
C ASP A 269 -0.53 -15.55 9.28
N TRP A 270 -0.16 -15.16 8.07
CA TRP A 270 -0.88 -14.16 7.28
C TRP A 270 -2.02 -14.73 6.43
N THR A 271 -2.26 -16.05 6.44
CA THR A 271 -3.25 -16.69 5.55
C THR A 271 -4.69 -16.27 5.84
N GLY A 272 -5.04 -16.02 7.11
CA GLY A 272 -6.37 -15.59 7.55
C GLY A 272 -6.53 -14.08 7.75
N VAL A 273 -5.45 -13.30 7.61
CA VAL A 273 -5.47 -11.86 7.86
C VAL A 273 -6.07 -11.13 6.66
N GLN A 274 -7.05 -10.26 6.89
CA GLN A 274 -7.67 -9.45 5.84
C GLN A 274 -6.60 -8.67 5.06
N ALA A 275 -6.69 -8.74 3.74
CA ALA A 275 -5.78 -8.08 2.83
C ALA A 275 -6.50 -6.99 2.05
N ASP A 276 -6.04 -5.76 2.24
CA ASP A 276 -6.51 -4.60 1.50
C ASP A 276 -5.64 -4.43 0.26
N VAL A 277 -6.27 -4.48 -0.93
CA VAL A 277 -5.56 -4.24 -2.19
C VAL A 277 -5.27 -2.75 -2.32
N ILE A 278 -3.99 -2.39 -2.25
CA ILE A 278 -3.53 -1.01 -2.38
C ILE A 278 -3.40 -0.62 -3.86
N ALA A 279 -2.79 -1.51 -4.64
CA ALA A 279 -2.62 -1.31 -6.07
C ALA A 279 -2.54 -2.62 -6.84
N GLU A 280 -3.16 -2.61 -8.01
CA GLU A 280 -3.20 -3.74 -8.93
C GLU A 280 -2.07 -3.68 -9.96
N ASN A 281 -1.71 -4.85 -10.51
CA ASN A 281 -0.68 -4.99 -11.53
C ASN A 281 0.67 -4.39 -11.09
N ILE A 282 1.04 -4.67 -9.84
CA ILE A 282 2.36 -4.39 -9.28
C ILE A 282 3.13 -5.70 -9.27
N ASP A 283 4.21 -5.81 -10.04
CA ASP A 283 4.98 -7.05 -10.21
C ASP A 283 6.39 -7.01 -9.63
N GLY A 284 6.79 -5.87 -9.06
CA GLY A 284 8.01 -5.72 -8.28
C GLY A 284 7.81 -4.84 -7.06
N PHE A 285 8.37 -5.29 -5.94
CA PHE A 285 8.46 -4.52 -4.70
C PHE A 285 9.82 -4.82 -4.09
N ARG A 286 10.64 -3.78 -3.91
CA ARG A 286 11.95 -3.88 -3.27
C ARG A 286 12.05 -2.88 -2.14
N VAL A 287 12.64 -3.29 -1.03
CA VAL A 287 12.81 -2.44 0.13
C VAL A 287 14.24 -2.51 0.61
N ASP A 288 14.89 -1.34 0.66
CA ASP A 288 16.25 -1.17 1.14
C ASP A 288 16.27 -0.18 2.31
N ILE A 289 17.26 -0.33 3.17
CA ILE A 289 17.50 0.57 4.30
C ILE A 289 18.96 1.03 4.31
N SER A 290 19.16 2.29 4.69
CA SER A 290 20.45 2.96 4.78
C SER A 290 20.53 3.81 6.04
N PHE A 291 21.73 3.89 6.62
CA PHE A 291 22.03 4.70 7.82
C PHE A 291 23.04 5.82 7.52
N ASP A 292 23.44 5.99 6.26
CA ASP A 292 24.46 6.92 5.79
C ASP A 292 23.95 7.83 4.66
N GLY A 293 22.65 8.12 4.68
CA GLY A 293 22.00 9.02 3.70
C GLY A 293 21.83 8.42 2.31
N GLY A 294 21.86 7.09 2.18
CA GLY A 294 21.66 6.37 0.92
C GLY A 294 22.95 6.01 0.18
N THR A 295 24.11 6.11 0.83
CA THR A 295 25.41 5.73 0.25
C THR A 295 25.56 4.21 0.23
N THR A 296 25.19 3.54 1.32
CA THR A 296 25.13 2.08 1.41
C THR A 296 23.71 1.60 1.67
N TRP A 297 23.31 0.55 0.95
CA TRP A 297 21.99 -0.07 1.05
C TRP A 297 22.13 -1.51 1.56
N LEU A 298 21.64 -1.76 2.77
CA LEU A 298 21.97 -2.99 3.50
C LEU A 298 21.27 -4.24 2.94
N ARG A 299 20.13 -4.10 2.26
CA ARG A 299 19.39 -5.23 1.68
C ARG A 299 19.97 -5.70 0.35
N GLN A 300 20.69 -4.86 -0.41
CA GLN A 300 21.26 -5.28 -1.71
C GLN A 300 22.23 -6.47 -1.59
N ALA A 301 22.94 -6.58 -0.47
CA ALA A 301 23.88 -7.67 -0.20
C ALA A 301 23.31 -8.79 0.69
N ALA A 302 22.04 -8.73 1.09
CA ALA A 302 21.46 -9.59 2.12
C ALA A 302 20.25 -10.39 1.60
N GLY A 303 20.26 -11.70 1.84
CA GLY A 303 19.18 -12.62 1.45
C GLY A 303 18.12 -12.86 2.53
N SER A 304 18.30 -12.31 3.74
CA SER A 304 17.40 -12.51 4.88
C SER A 304 17.42 -11.29 5.81
N TRP A 305 16.41 -11.19 6.68
CA TRP A 305 16.38 -10.16 7.72
C TRP A 305 17.60 -10.26 8.66
N ASP A 306 18.00 -11.47 9.06
CA ASP A 306 19.19 -11.68 9.89
C ASP A 306 20.48 -11.13 9.27
N ALA A 307 20.64 -11.28 7.94
CA ALA A 307 21.80 -10.76 7.23
C ALA A 307 21.78 -9.22 7.15
N ILE A 308 20.58 -8.62 7.01
CA ILE A 308 20.40 -7.17 7.09
C ILE A 308 20.76 -6.68 8.50
N VAL A 309 20.21 -7.30 9.55
CA VAL A 309 20.49 -6.97 10.96
C VAL A 309 21.98 -7.09 11.27
N SER A 310 22.64 -8.14 10.79
CA SER A 310 24.09 -8.31 10.98
C SER A 310 24.90 -7.18 10.33
N SER A 311 24.41 -6.62 9.21
CA SER A 311 25.04 -5.48 8.52
C SER A 311 24.75 -4.13 9.21
N MET A 312 23.70 -4.06 10.04
CA MET A 312 23.36 -2.90 10.85
C MET A 312 24.19 -2.82 12.14
N GLN A 313 24.53 -3.98 12.71
CA GLN A 313 25.24 -4.06 13.99
C GLN A 313 26.58 -3.33 13.92
N GLY A 314 26.80 -2.41 14.86
CA GLY A 314 28.05 -1.64 14.94
C GLY A 314 28.05 -0.36 14.10
N LEU A 315 27.07 -0.15 13.21
CA LEU A 315 26.89 1.17 12.59
C LEU A 315 26.59 2.21 13.67
N SER A 316 27.02 3.46 13.45
CA SER A 316 26.84 4.53 14.44
C SER A 316 26.08 5.74 13.87
N PRO A 317 24.83 5.57 13.39
CA PRO A 317 24.02 6.68 12.89
C PRO A 317 23.76 7.69 14.02
N GLY A 318 24.12 8.95 13.79
CA GLY A 318 24.04 9.99 14.83
C GLY A 318 25.06 9.83 15.96
N GLY A 319 26.10 9.00 15.80
CA GLY A 319 27.20 8.84 16.76
C GLY A 319 26.93 7.83 17.88
N VAL A 320 25.79 7.15 17.88
CA VAL A 320 25.45 6.09 18.85
C VAL A 320 25.48 4.74 18.13
N VAL A 321 26.10 3.73 18.75
CA VAL A 321 26.20 2.39 18.18
C VAL A 321 24.82 1.74 18.13
N LEU A 322 24.41 1.34 16.92
CA LEU A 322 23.17 0.62 16.65
C LEU A 322 23.34 -0.87 17.00
N ASN A 323 22.43 -1.35 17.85
CA ASN A 323 22.19 -2.77 18.05
C ASN A 323 20.69 -3.05 17.83
N PRO A 324 20.28 -3.56 16.65
CA PRO A 324 18.87 -3.85 16.37
C PRO A 324 18.28 -4.96 17.24
N ARG A 325 19.13 -5.74 17.91
CA ARG A 325 18.74 -6.85 18.80
C ARG A 325 18.89 -6.56 20.28
N ASP A 326 18.99 -5.28 20.63
CA ASP A 326 18.94 -4.86 22.01
C ASP A 326 17.50 -5.02 22.54
N ALA A 327 17.28 -5.99 23.43
CA ALA A 327 15.98 -6.21 24.06
C ALA A 327 15.55 -5.03 24.94
N SER A 328 16.46 -4.15 25.36
CA SER A 328 16.13 -2.90 26.05
C SER A 328 15.69 -1.78 25.09
N ASN A 329 15.98 -1.93 23.79
CA ASN A 329 15.58 -1.02 22.73
C ASN A 329 15.04 -1.78 21.51
N PRO A 330 13.91 -2.52 21.65
CA PRO A 330 13.36 -3.33 20.56
C PRO A 330 12.79 -2.48 19.41
N LEU A 331 12.57 -1.19 19.67
CA LEU A 331 12.07 -0.20 18.71
C LEU A 331 13.19 0.73 18.24
N TRP A 332 14.38 0.18 17.99
CA TRP A 332 15.60 0.92 17.64
C TRP A 332 15.40 1.97 16.53
N TYR A 333 14.53 1.69 15.57
CA TYR A 333 14.21 2.56 14.43
C TYR A 333 13.56 3.90 14.81
N ARG A 334 13.20 4.09 16.08
CA ARG A 334 12.79 5.38 16.65
C ARG A 334 13.97 6.27 17.06
N ASN A 335 15.07 5.64 17.45
CA ASN A 335 16.22 6.32 18.05
C ASN A 335 17.34 6.57 17.03
N PHE A 336 17.40 5.76 15.97
CA PHE A 336 18.48 5.80 14.99
C PHE A 336 18.00 6.30 13.61
N PRO A 337 18.50 7.45 13.12
CA PRO A 337 18.10 7.98 11.83
C PRO A 337 18.41 6.99 10.71
N CYS A 338 17.40 6.68 9.90
CA CYS A 338 17.54 5.80 8.74
C CYS A 338 16.76 6.33 7.54
N LEU A 339 17.21 5.95 6.35
CA LEU A 339 16.55 6.19 5.08
C LEU A 339 16.05 4.86 4.55
N ILE A 340 14.75 4.77 4.28
CA ILE A 340 14.11 3.61 3.66
C ILE A 340 13.86 3.94 2.20
N ARG A 341 14.34 3.09 1.30
CA ARG A 341 14.05 3.14 -0.14
C ARG A 341 13.08 2.03 -0.49
N MET A 342 12.03 2.38 -1.20
CA MET A 342 11.06 1.44 -1.74
C MET A 342 10.96 1.63 -3.24
N ASP A 343 11.23 0.57 -4.00
CA ASP A 343 11.04 0.54 -5.45
C ASP A 343 9.79 -0.29 -5.78
N ILE A 344 8.84 0.31 -6.48
CA ILE A 344 7.61 -0.35 -6.95
C ILE A 344 7.66 -0.45 -8.46
N THR A 345 7.54 -1.65 -9.00
CA THR A 345 7.43 -1.91 -10.43
C THR A 345 5.98 -2.19 -10.78
N ALA A 346 5.36 -1.29 -11.53
CA ALA A 346 4.04 -1.47 -12.10
C ALA A 346 4.17 -2.04 -13.51
N ARG A 347 3.23 -2.93 -13.89
CA ARG A 347 3.15 -3.50 -15.22
C ARG A 347 1.92 -3.03 -16.01
N SER A 348 2.09 -2.94 -17.32
CA SER A 348 1.00 -2.78 -18.30
C SER A 348 1.21 -3.75 -19.46
N ALA A 349 0.13 -4.18 -20.11
CA ALA A 349 0.21 -5.08 -21.25
C ALA A 349 1.12 -4.48 -22.35
N ALA A 350 1.98 -5.30 -22.95
CA ALA A 350 2.74 -4.90 -24.12
C ALA A 350 1.88 -4.98 -25.39
N PRO A 351 2.20 -4.20 -26.43
CA PRO A 351 1.51 -4.28 -27.70
C PRO A 351 1.67 -5.66 -28.34
N LYS A 352 0.62 -6.14 -29.03
CA LYS A 352 0.61 -7.44 -29.72
C LYS A 352 1.78 -7.65 -30.69
N ALA A 353 2.28 -6.58 -31.31
CA ALA A 353 3.45 -6.63 -32.21
C ALA A 353 4.78 -6.93 -31.49
N ALA A 354 4.85 -6.75 -30.16
CA ALA A 354 5.99 -7.12 -29.33
C ALA A 354 5.82 -8.52 -28.69
N ASN A 355 4.65 -9.15 -28.86
CA ASN A 355 4.36 -10.50 -28.36
C ASN A 355 4.79 -11.61 -29.34
N SER A 356 5.41 -11.28 -30.48
CA SER A 356 5.75 -12.27 -31.52
C SER A 356 6.95 -13.15 -31.20
N ASP A 357 7.78 -12.77 -30.22
CA ASP A 357 9.13 -13.33 -30.06
C ASP A 357 9.36 -14.07 -28.73
N ILE A 358 8.35 -14.17 -27.85
CA ILE A 358 8.50 -14.82 -26.54
C ILE A 358 7.44 -15.91 -26.38
N THR A 359 7.83 -17.15 -26.67
CA THR A 359 7.08 -18.35 -26.31
C THR A 359 6.71 -18.34 -24.82
N GLY A 360 5.41 -18.32 -24.52
CA GLY A 360 4.86 -18.68 -23.20
C GLY A 360 4.84 -17.60 -22.12
N GLN A 361 5.15 -16.33 -22.41
CA GLN A 361 4.96 -15.24 -21.45
C GLN A 361 4.31 -14.02 -22.10
N ALA A 362 3.22 -13.52 -21.51
CA ALA A 362 2.67 -12.22 -21.89
C ALA A 362 3.75 -11.15 -21.73
N ALA A 363 4.10 -10.44 -22.81
CA ALA A 363 5.04 -9.34 -22.68
C ALA A 363 4.34 -8.20 -21.92
N TYR A 364 5.03 -7.68 -20.90
CA TYR A 364 4.57 -6.54 -20.11
C TYR A 364 5.60 -5.43 -20.22
N VAL A 365 5.12 -4.19 -20.34
CA VAL A 365 5.96 -3.01 -20.14
C VAL A 365 5.99 -2.74 -18.64
N ARG A 366 7.20 -2.70 -18.09
CA ARG A 366 7.44 -2.45 -16.67
C ARG A 366 7.93 -1.03 -16.44
N ARG A 367 7.46 -0.42 -15.36
CA ARG A 367 7.92 0.89 -14.92
C ARG A 367 8.14 0.87 -13.42
N THR A 368 9.38 1.14 -13.04
CA THR A 368 9.76 1.27 -11.64
C THR A 368 9.66 2.72 -11.20
N GLN A 369 9.06 2.95 -10.05
CA GLN A 369 9.07 4.22 -9.34
C GLN A 369 9.70 4.00 -7.97
N THR A 370 10.47 4.98 -7.51
CA THR A 370 11.21 4.92 -6.25
C THR A 370 10.65 5.94 -5.28
N LEU A 371 10.43 5.52 -4.05
CA LEU A 371 10.16 6.37 -2.90
C LEU A 371 11.34 6.25 -1.93
N MET A 372 11.82 7.39 -1.46
CA MET A 372 12.77 7.47 -0.36
C MET A 372 12.08 8.19 0.78
N VAL A 373 12.03 7.55 1.95
CA VAL A 373 11.34 8.08 3.11
C VAL A 373 12.21 7.89 4.35
N THR A 374 12.32 8.96 5.12
CA THR A 374 12.86 8.92 6.47
C THR A 374 11.67 8.89 7.41
N PRO A 375 11.52 7.87 8.27
CA PRO A 375 10.49 7.86 9.31
C PRO A 375 10.54 9.15 10.12
N ARG A 376 9.38 9.80 10.34
CA ARG A 376 9.32 11.18 10.86
C ARG A 376 9.58 11.30 12.37
N ASN A 377 9.78 10.17 13.07
CA ASN A 377 9.63 10.10 14.53
C ASN A 377 10.94 10.08 15.32
N PHE A 378 12.01 10.63 14.74
CA PHE A 378 13.23 11.02 15.48
C PHE A 378 12.96 12.34 16.21
N GLY A 379 12.17 12.36 17.29
CA GLY A 379 11.85 13.66 17.88
C GLY A 379 11.05 13.78 19.17
N LEU A 380 10.47 12.71 19.72
CA LEU A 380 10.04 12.75 21.12
C LEU A 380 11.10 12.03 21.94
N PRO A 381 12.03 12.77 22.56
CA PRO A 381 13.07 12.15 23.34
C PRO A 381 12.45 11.29 24.45
N LEU A 382 12.95 10.06 24.56
CA LEU A 382 12.95 9.31 25.80
C LEU A 382 14.01 9.96 26.72
N PHE A 383 13.67 11.07 27.37
CA PHE A 383 14.45 11.59 28.48
C PHE A 383 13.57 11.62 29.71
#